data_AF-C2G4I9-F1
#
_entry.id   AF-C2G4I9-F1
#
_cell.length_a   1.000
_cell.length_b   1.000
_cell.length_c   1.000
_cell.angle_alpha   90.00
_cell.angle_beta   90.00
_cell.angle_gamma   90.00
#
_symmetry.space_group_name_H-M   'P 1'
#
loop_
_entity.id
_entity.type
_entity.pdbx_description
1 polymer ?
#
loop_
_entity_poly.entity_id
_entity_poly.type
_entity_poly.pdbx_seq_one_letter_code
_entity_poly.pdbx_strand_id
1 'polypeptide(L)' 'MEYYEEAIQHTSKKKTPWYIIPSDCKETARYLVAQIMLEVLEQYTDIKYPELSEEIQGHIKKYKNQLENE' A
#
# COMPACT_ATOMS: atom_id res chain seq x y z
N MET A 1 1.13 -30.62 -4.86
CA MET A 1 1.28 -29.17 -5.11
C MET A 1 0.91 -28.81 -6.55
N GLU A 2 0.36 -29.76 -7.30
CA GLU A 2 0.04 -29.65 -8.73
C GLU A 2 -0.70 -28.36 -9.09
N TYR A 3 -1.81 -28.05 -8.42
CA TYR A 3 -2.63 -26.88 -8.79
C TYR A 3 -2.01 -25.52 -8.48
N TYR A 4 -1.24 -25.39 -7.39
CA TYR A 4 -0.55 -24.13 -7.08
C TYR A 4 0.61 -23.89 -8.04
N GLU A 5 1.39 -24.93 -8.33
CA GLU A 5 2.50 -24.88 -9.29
C GLU A 5 1.99 -24.54 -10.69
N GLU A 6 0.95 -25.22 -11.15
CA GLU A 6 0.33 -24.96 -12.45
C GLU A 6 -0.17 -23.52 -12.55
N ALA A 7 -0.91 -23.04 -11.55
CA ALA A 7 -1.42 -21.67 -11.53
C ALA A 7 -0.28 -20.65 -11.59
N ILE A 8 0.74 -20.79 -10.76
CA ILE A 8 1.88 -19.86 -10.70
C ILE A 8 2.67 -19.88 -12.02
N GLN A 9 2.96 -21.07 -12.56
CA GLN A 9 3.70 -21.24 -13.81
C GLN A 9 2.99 -20.55 -14.99
N HIS A 10 1.67 -20.69 -15.08
CA HIS A 10 0.91 -20.14 -16.20
C HIS A 10 0.55 -18.65 -16.03
N THR A 11 0.41 -18.16 -14.79
CA THR A 11 -0.11 -16.81 -14.52
C THR A 11 0.91 -15.79 -14.01
N SER A 12 2.11 -16.21 -13.58
CA SER A 12 3.17 -15.28 -13.18
C SER A 12 3.80 -14.62 -14.42
N LYS A 13 3.65 -13.30 -14.55
CA LYS A 13 4.19 -12.51 -15.68
C LYS A 13 5.06 -11.37 -15.18
N LYS A 14 5.89 -10.80 -16.06
CA LYS A 14 6.82 -9.70 -15.72
C LYS A 14 6.14 -8.50 -15.04
N LYS A 15 4.92 -8.14 -15.45
CA LYS A 15 4.14 -7.03 -14.87
C LYS A 15 3.24 -7.43 -13.71
N THR A 16 2.99 -8.73 -13.53
CA THR A 16 2.09 -9.28 -12.51
C THR A 16 2.72 -10.56 -11.93
N PRO A 17 3.83 -10.42 -11.19
CA PRO A 17 4.56 -11.57 -10.68
C PRO A 17 3.84 -12.19 -9.47
N TRP A 18 3.91 -13.51 -9.36
CA TRP A 18 3.68 -14.21 -8.10
C TRP A 18 4.96 -14.23 -7.26
N TYR A 19 4.81 -14.09 -5.95
CA TYR A 19 5.89 -14.24 -4.96
C TYR A 19 5.62 -15.44 -4.08
N ILE A 20 6.57 -16.36 -3.97
CA ILE A 20 6.49 -17.53 -3.08
C ILE A 20 7.17 -17.17 -1.77
N ILE A 21 6.40 -17.09 -0.68
CA ILE A 21 6.89 -16.65 0.63
C ILE A 21 6.99 -17.84 1.58
N PRO A 22 8.17 -18.11 2.19
CA PRO A 22 8.29 -19.13 3.23
C PRO A 22 7.48 -18.70 4.46
N SER A 23 6.54 -19.54 4.89
CA SER A 23 5.54 -19.19 5.89
C SER A 23 5.75 -19.83 7.27
N ASP A 24 6.80 -20.63 7.46
CA ASP A 24 7.05 -21.36 8.71
C ASP A 24 7.31 -20.41 9.89
N CYS A 25 7.96 -19.27 9.63
CA CYS A 25 8.11 -18.17 10.59
C CYS A 25 7.16 -17.02 10.23
N LYS A 26 6.17 -16.76 11.10
CA LYS A 26 5.17 -15.70 10.87
C LYS A 26 5.78 -14.31 10.79
N GLU A 27 6.78 -14.01 11.63
CA GLU A 27 7.42 -12.70 11.65
C GLU A 27 8.17 -12.43 10.36
N THR A 28 8.98 -13.40 9.91
CA THR A 28 9.71 -13.32 8.64
C THR A 28 8.76 -13.24 7.45
N ALA A 29 7.71 -14.06 7.40
CA ALA A 29 6.73 -14.02 6.31
C ALA A 29 6.06 -12.64 6.19
N ARG A 30 5.63 -12.06 7.32
CA ARG A 30 5.02 -10.72 7.37
C ARG A 30 6.01 -9.64 6.92
N TYR A 31 7.26 -9.72 7.36
CA TYR A 31 8.31 -8.81 6.96
C TYR A 31 8.54 -8.86 5.44
N LEU A 32 8.69 -10.05 4.86
CA LEU A 32 8.93 -10.22 3.43
C LEU A 32 7.78 -9.66 2.58
N VAL A 33 6.53 -9.92 2.97
CA VAL A 33 5.36 -9.37 2.28
C VAL A 33 5.36 -7.84 2.34
N ALA A 34 5.60 -7.26 3.51
CA ALA A 34 5.64 -5.81 3.69
C ALA A 34 6.76 -5.16 2.87
N GLN A 35 7.94 -5.79 2.82
CA GLN A 35 9.08 -5.32 2.04
C GLN A 35 8.77 -5.33 0.54
N ILE A 36 8.22 -6.43 0.01
CA ILE A 36 7.82 -6.52 -1.41
C ILE A 36 6.79 -5.45 -1.76
N MET A 37 5.79 -5.24 -0.90
CA MET A 37 4.80 -4.18 -1.10
C MET A 37 5.44 -2.80 -1.14
N LEU A 38 6.36 -2.50 -0.23
CA LEU A 38 7.08 -1.22 -0.19
C LEU A 38 7.90 -1.02 -1.48
N GLU A 39 8.73 -1.99 -1.85
CA GLU A 39 9.57 -1.93 -3.06
C GLU A 39 8.74 -1.72 -4.34
N VAL A 40 7.54 -2.30 -4.42
CA VAL A 40 6.63 -2.09 -5.56
C VAL A 40 5.99 -0.71 -5.50
N LEU A 41 5.54 -0.25 -4.34
CA LEU A 41 4.91 1.06 -4.18
C LEU A 41 5.89 2.21 -4.42
N GLU A 42 7.15 2.05 -4.03
CA GLU A 42 8.22 3.05 -4.25
C GLU A 42 8.55 3.27 -5.74
N GLN A 43 8.15 2.37 -6.64
CA GLN A 43 8.32 2.56 -8.08
C GLN A 43 7.37 3.60 -8.65
N TYR A 44 6.28 3.92 -7.95
CA TYR A 44 5.31 4.93 -8.37
C TYR A 44 5.72 6.30 -7.84
N THR A 45 5.87 7.26 -8.75
CA THR A 45 6.31 8.63 -8.44
C THR A 45 5.16 9.64 -8.43
N ASP A 46 3.97 9.20 -8.84
CA ASP A 46 2.77 10.01 -9.00
C ASP A 46 1.78 9.88 -7.84
N ILE A 47 2.02 8.95 -6.90
CA ILE A 47 1.23 8.80 -5.68
C ILE A 47 1.51 9.99 -4.77
N LYS A 48 0.52 10.86 -4.62
CA LYS A 48 0.56 12.03 -3.73
C LYS A 48 -0.75 12.16 -2.96
N TYR A 49 -0.69 12.81 -1.81
CA TYR A 49 -1.90 13.21 -1.12
C TYR A 49 -2.74 14.14 -2.00
N PRO A 50 -4.08 14.01 -1.99
CA PRO A 50 -4.94 14.94 -2.70
C PRO A 50 -4.80 16.34 -2.08
N GLU A 51 -4.78 17.35 -2.95
CA GLU A 51 -4.81 18.74 -2.49
C GLU A 51 -6.21 19.10 -2.01
N LEU A 52 -6.28 19.77 -0.86
CA LEU A 52 -7.53 20.30 -0.34
C LEU A 52 -7.92 21.56 -1.12
N SER A 53 -9.20 21.69 -1.49
CA SER A 53 -9.70 22.93 -2.07
C SER A 53 -9.59 24.08 -1.07
N GLU A 54 -9.46 25.31 -1.58
CA GLU A 54 -9.36 26.52 -0.74
C GLU A 54 -10.54 26.66 0.24
N GLU A 55 -11.74 26.27 -0.19
CA GLU A 55 -12.95 26.23 0.65
C GLU A 55 -12.76 25.32 1.86
N ILE A 56 -12.30 24.07 1.64
CA ILE A 56 -12.11 23.09 2.71
C ILE A 56 -10.97 23.54 3.64
N GLN A 57 -9.89 24.11 3.10
CA GLN A 57 -8.81 24.70 3.91
C GLN A 57 -9.34 25.83 4.80
N GLY A 58 -10.24 26.67 4.29
CA GLY A 58 -10.92 27.72 5.06
C GLY A 58 -11.76 27.16 6.21
N HIS A 59 -12.46 26.04 5.99
CA HIS A 59 -13.23 25.37 7.03
C HIS A 59 -12.37 24.83 8.16
N ILE A 60 -11.21 24.23 7.86
CA ILE A 60 -10.28 23.72 8.89
C ILE A 60 -9.88 24.83 9.87
N LYS A 61 -9.51 26.00 9.35
CA LYS A 61 -9.14 27.16 10.18
C LYS A 61 -10.32 27.64 11.03
N LYS A 62 -11.52 27.71 10.44
CA LYS A 62 -12.74 28.10 11.14
C LYS A 62 -13.05 27.15 12.31
N TYR A 63 -13.03 25.84 12.07
CA TYR A 63 -13.32 24.84 13.09
C TYR A 63 -12.28 24.84 14.22
N LYS A 64 -11.00 25.02 13.88
CA LYS A 64 -9.94 25.14 14.89
C LYS A 64 -10.20 26.32 15.83
N ASN A 65 -10.54 27.49 15.29
CA ASN A 65 -10.87 28.66 16.11
C ASN A 65 -12.12 28.45 16.97
N GLN A 66 -13.12 27.71 16.49
CA GLN A 66 -14.31 27.41 17.29
C GLN A 66 -13.95 26.54 18.51
N LEU A 67 -13.18 25.48 18.30
CA LEU A 67 -12.73 24.58 19.38
C LEU A 67 -11.81 25.27 20.39
N GLU A 68 -11.00 26.25 19.98
CA GLU A 68 -10.13 27.01 20.90
C GLU A 68 -10.91 28.01 21.78
N ASN A 69 -12.15 28.36 21.40
CA ASN A 69 -13.02 29.28 22.13
C ASN A 69 -14.17 28.58 22.88
N GLU A 70 -14.16 27.25 22.93
CA GLU A 70 -14.95 26.44 23.88
C GLU A 70 -14.27 26.38 25.24
#